data_AF-A0A821LF13-F1
#
_entry.id   AF-A0A821LF13-F1
#
_cell.length_a   1.000
_cell.length_b   1.000
_cell.length_c   1.000
_cell.angle_alpha   90.00
_cell.angle_beta   90.00
_cell.angle_gamma   90.00
#
_symmetry.space_group_name_H-M   'P 1'
#
loop_
_entity.id
_entity.type
_entity.pdbx_description
1 polymer ?
#
loop_
_entity_poly.entity_id
_entity_poly.type
_entity_poly.pdbx_seq_one_letter_code
_entity_poly.pdbx_strand_id
1 'polypeptide(L)'
;TIQTIALITYLMEVKKVNGPYLIIVPLSTLANWVNEFVKWSPAVSTIIFKGNPQIRKTLGQTLRSGKFNVLLTTYEYIIKDKALLAKIKWRYMIIEL
;
A
#
# COMPACT_ATOMS: atom_id res chain seq x y z
N THR A 1 -1.68 -8.57 -10.41
CA THR A 1 -1.57 -7.09 -10.60
C THR A 1 -2.81 -6.41 -11.17
N ILE A 2 -3.12 -6.47 -12.49
CA ILE A 2 -4.19 -5.62 -13.08
C ILE A 2 -5.57 -5.88 -12.47
N GLN A 3 -5.96 -7.15 -12.29
CA GLN A 3 -7.25 -7.50 -11.69
C GLN A 3 -7.38 -6.94 -10.26
N THR A 4 -6.29 -6.96 -9.50
CA THR A 4 -6.25 -6.43 -8.14
C THR A 4 -6.38 -4.90 -8.12
N ILE A 5 -5.70 -4.20 -9.04
CA ILE A 5 -5.84 -2.75 -9.17
C ILE A 5 -7.27 -2.40 -9.55
N ALA A 6 -7.85 -3.11 -10.53
CA ALA A 6 -9.25 -2.93 -10.93
C ALA A 6 -10.23 -3.14 -9.74
N LEU A 7 -9.98 -4.16 -8.91
CA LEU A 7 -10.76 -4.40 -7.70
C LEU A 7 -10.67 -3.24 -6.71
N ILE A 8 -9.46 -2.73 -6.41
CA ILE A 8 -9.27 -1.61 -5.48
C ILE A 8 -9.97 -0.37 -6.02
N THR A 9 -9.77 -0.05 -7.29
CA THR A 9 -10.38 1.11 -7.94
C THR A 9 -11.91 1.00 -7.93
N TYR A 10 -12.47 -0.18 -8.20
CA TYR A 10 -13.91 -0.42 -8.07
C TYR A 10 -14.43 -0.20 -6.63
N LEU A 11 -13.71 -0.70 -5.62
CA LEU A 11 -14.09 -0.51 -4.22
C LEU A 11 -14.08 0.98 -3.81
N MET A 12 -13.12 1.75 -4.33
CA MET A 12 -13.03 3.19 -4.07
C MET A 12 -14.10 3.98 -4.81
N GLU A 13 -14.24 3.78 -6.12
CA GLU A 13 -15.09 4.62 -6.96
C GLU A 13 -16.57 4.27 -6.83
N VAL A 14 -16.90 2.98 -6.80
CA VAL A 14 -18.28 2.48 -6.80
C VAL A 14 -18.78 2.24 -5.38
N LYS A 15 -18.01 1.51 -4.56
CA LYS A 15 -18.42 1.20 -3.18
C LYS A 15 -18.09 2.31 -2.18
N LYS A 16 -17.40 3.38 -2.61
CA LYS A 16 -16.97 4.51 -1.76
C LYS A 16 -16.13 4.09 -0.55
N VAL A 17 -15.38 3.00 -0.68
CA VAL A 17 -14.47 2.50 0.36
C VAL A 17 -13.05 2.93 0.01
N ASN A 18 -12.57 4.02 0.61
CA ASN A 18 -11.28 4.63 0.27
C ASN A 18 -10.07 4.08 1.07
N GLY A 19 -10.17 2.88 1.62
CA GLY A 19 -9.09 2.21 2.36
C GLY A 19 -9.09 2.49 3.87
N PRO A 20 -7.96 2.24 4.56
CA PRO A 20 -6.64 1.90 4.00
C PRO A 20 -6.53 0.43 3.55
N TYR A 21 -5.92 0.22 2.39
CA TYR A 21 -5.60 -1.07 1.76
C TYR A 21 -4.12 -1.42 1.97
N LEU A 22 -3.82 -2.65 2.35
CA LEU A 22 -2.44 -3.16 2.44
C LEU A 22 -2.18 -4.15 1.30
N ILE A 23 -1.12 -3.91 0.53
CA ILE A 23 -0.67 -4.81 -0.53
C ILE A 23 0.77 -5.23 -0.22
N ILE A 24 0.98 -6.54 -0.08
CA ILE A 24 2.28 -7.14 0.17
C ILE A 24 2.70 -7.88 -1.08
N VAL A 25 3.86 -7.50 -1.63
CA VAL A 25 4.40 -8.06 -2.88
C VAL A 25 5.89 -8.40 -2.72
N PRO A 26 6.43 -9.32 -3.54
CA PRO A 26 7.87 -9.51 -3.65
C PRO A 26 8.60 -8.22 -4.04
N LEU A 27 9.85 -8.06 -3.58
CA LEU A 27 10.65 -6.87 -3.90
C LEU A 27 10.87 -6.70 -5.42
N SER A 28 10.98 -7.81 -6.14
CA SER A 28 11.16 -7.84 -7.60
C SER A 28 9.96 -7.25 -8.37
N THR A 29 8.74 -7.42 -7.87
CA THR A 29 7.51 -6.96 -8.54
C THR A 29 7.03 -5.61 -8.02
N LEU A 30 7.61 -5.11 -6.92
CA LEU A 30 7.24 -3.83 -6.31
C LEU A 30 7.29 -2.66 -7.32
N ALA A 31 8.36 -2.56 -8.11
CA ALA A 31 8.50 -1.49 -9.10
C ALA A 31 7.43 -1.55 -10.20
N ASN A 32 7.10 -2.77 -10.65
CA ASN A 32 6.03 -2.98 -11.62
C ASN A 32 4.67 -2.52 -11.05
N TRP A 33 4.37 -2.90 -9.82
CA TRP A 33 3.15 -2.46 -9.13
C TRP A 33 3.03 -0.94 -9.03
N VAL A 34 4.13 -0.25 -8.72
CA VAL A 34 4.16 1.22 -8.70
C VAL A 34 3.83 1.81 -10.07
N ASN A 35 4.45 1.30 -11.13
CA ASN A 35 4.19 1.78 -12.49
C ASN A 35 2.74 1.55 -12.91
N GLU A 36 2.17 0.39 -12.58
CA GLU A 36 0.78 0.07 -12.89
C GLU A 36 -0.20 0.96 -12.12
N PHE A 37 0.05 1.28 -10.84
CA PHE A 37 -0.76 2.24 -10.10
C PHE A 37 -0.72 3.64 -10.70
N VAL A 38 0.48 4.11 -11.08
CA VAL A 38 0.64 5.42 -11.73
C VAL A 38 -0.08 5.45 -13.08
N LYS A 39 0.01 4.37 -13.86
CA LYS A 39 -0.59 4.27 -15.19
C LYS A 39 -2.12 4.15 -15.15
N TRP A 40 -2.65 3.28 -14.31
CA TRP A 40 -4.07 2.91 -14.34
C TRP A 40 -4.91 3.58 -13.26
N SER A 41 -4.31 4.14 -12.21
CA SER A 41 -5.05 4.68 -11.07
C SER A 41 -4.32 5.86 -10.40
N PRO A 42 -4.01 6.95 -11.16
CA PRO A 42 -3.25 8.09 -10.65
C PRO A 42 -3.96 8.86 -9.53
N ALA A 43 -5.29 8.75 -9.43
CA ALA A 43 -6.06 9.36 -8.35
C ALA A 43 -5.91 8.64 -7.00
N VAL A 44 -5.38 7.41 -6.98
CA VAL A 44 -5.24 6.60 -5.78
C VAL A 44 -3.96 6.99 -5.04
N SER A 45 -4.11 7.52 -3.82
CA SER A 45 -2.98 7.87 -2.97
C SER A 45 -2.26 6.61 -2.48
N THR A 46 -1.14 6.30 -3.12
CA THR A 46 -0.36 5.09 -2.87
C THR A 46 0.94 5.44 -2.16
N ILE A 47 1.19 4.83 -1.00
CA ILE A 47 2.45 4.93 -0.27
C ILE A 47 3.28 3.68 -0.53
N ILE A 48 4.55 3.87 -0.89
CA ILE A 48 5.50 2.77 -1.10
C ILE A 48 6.41 2.69 0.12
N PHE A 49 6.22 1.67 0.93
CA PHE A 49 6.99 1.49 2.16
C PHE A 49 8.25 0.67 1.89
N LYS A 50 9.32 1.39 1.55
CA LYS A 50 10.67 0.87 1.30
C LYS A 50 11.75 1.87 1.71
N GLY A 51 13.00 1.43 1.78
CA GLY A 51 14.17 2.29 1.98
C GLY A 51 14.76 2.21 3.38
N ASN A 52 15.70 3.12 3.67
CA ASN A 52 16.43 3.13 4.94
C ASN A 52 15.52 3.51 6.14
N PRO A 53 15.95 3.26 7.39
CA PRO A 53 15.14 3.53 8.58
C PRO A 53 14.68 4.99 8.70
N GLN A 54 15.49 5.94 8.23
CA GLN A 54 15.17 7.37 8.26
C GLN A 54 13.95 7.68 7.39
N ILE A 55 13.92 7.17 6.16
CA ILE A 55 12.79 7.32 5.24
C ILE A 55 11.55 6.65 5.82
N ARG A 56 11.68 5.43 6.37
CA ARG A 56 10.55 4.70 6.96
C ARG A 56 9.98 5.40 8.19
N LYS A 57 10.80 6.11 8.96
CA LYS A 57 10.32 6.94 10.08
C LYS A 57 9.44 8.09 9.60
N THR A 58 9.83 8.76 8.52
CA THR A 58 9.02 9.82 7.89
C THR A 58 7.73 9.24 7.30
N LEU A 59 7.81 8.14 6.55
CA LEU A 59 6.63 7.45 6.02
C LEU A 59 5.69 6.99 7.15
N GLY A 60 6.24 6.55 8.28
CA GLY A 60 5.48 6.17 9.46
C GLY A 60 4.67 7.33 10.06
N GLN A 61 5.12 8.58 9.95
CA GLN A 61 4.33 9.75 10.33
C GLN A 61 3.15 9.96 9.36
N THR A 62 3.40 9.83 8.05
CA THR A 62 2.34 9.91 7.03
C THR A 62 1.30 8.80 7.22
N LEU A 63 1.73 7.58 7.51
CA LEU A 63 0.85 6.45 7.78
C LEU A 63 -0.05 6.69 9.00
N ARG A 64 0.47 7.34 10.06
CA ARG A 64 -0.35 7.71 11.24
C ARG A 64 -1.38 8.78 10.93
N SER A 65 -1.13 9.65 9.95
CA SER A 65 -2.11 10.65 9.53
C SER A 65 -3.33 10.04 8.84
N GLY A 66 -3.23 8.80 8.35
CA GLY A 66 -4.30 8.09 7.66
C GLY A 66 -4.66 8.67 6.28
N LYS A 67 -3.91 9.66 5.79
CA LYS A 67 -4.15 10.32 4.50
C LYS A 67 -3.54 9.54 3.33
N PHE A 68 -3.95 8.29 3.17
CA PHE A 68 -3.54 7.44 2.05
C PHE A 68 -4.61 6.39 1.78
N ASN A 69 -4.63 5.85 0.57
CA ASN A 69 -5.57 4.80 0.18
C ASN A 69 -4.90 3.44 0.23
N VAL A 70 -3.71 3.32 -0.36
CA VAL A 70 -3.00 2.04 -0.52
C VAL A 70 -1.61 2.14 0.08
N LEU A 71 -1.21 1.14 0.88
CA LEU A 71 0.17 0.90 1.28
C LEU A 71 0.71 -0.31 0.51
N LEU A 72 1.76 -0.07 -0.28
CA LEU A 72 2.49 -1.12 -0.99
C LEU A 72 3.82 -1.39 -0.29
N THR A 73 4.08 -2.65 0.06
CA THR A 73 5.29 -3.03 0.78
C THR A 73 5.69 -4.47 0.51
N THR A 74 6.78 -4.94 1.12
CA THR A 74 7.29 -6.31 0.97
C THR A 74 7.26 -7.04 2.31
N TYR A 75 7.33 -8.37 2.27
CA TYR A 75 7.36 -9.22 3.47
C TYR A 75 8.42 -8.80 4.49
N GLU A 76 9.61 -8.43 4.02
CA GLU A 76 10.71 -8.01 4.87
C GLU A 76 10.34 -6.78 5.72
N TYR A 77 9.71 -5.78 5.11
CA TYR A 77 9.31 -4.55 5.82
C TYR A 77 8.10 -4.77 6.72
N ILE A 78 7.17 -5.67 6.35
CA ILE A 78 6.08 -6.08 7.25
C ILE A 78 6.62 -6.64 8.56
N ILE A 79 7.62 -7.51 8.48
CA ILE A 79 8.22 -8.15 9.66
C ILE A 79 9.01 -7.12 10.48
N LYS A 80 9.85 -6.32 9.83
CA LYS A 80 10.69 -5.31 10.50
C LYS A 80 9.88 -4.22 11.20
N ASP A 81 8.82 -3.73 10.56
CA ASP A 81 8.03 -2.60 11.05
C ASP A 81 6.61 -3.01 11.51
N LYS A 82 6.44 -4.27 11.91
CA LYS A 82 5.18 -4.86 12.40
C LYS A 82 4.50 -4.00 13.46
N ALA A 83 5.26 -3.47 14.42
CA ALA A 83 4.71 -2.68 15.53
C ALA A 83 4.06 -1.36 15.07
N LEU A 84 4.52 -0.78 13.96
CA LEU A 84 3.90 0.40 13.35
C LEU A 84 2.66 -0.02 12.55
N LEU A 85 2.82 -1.00 11.67
CA LEU A 85 1.79 -1.41 10.70
C LEU A 85 0.59 -2.11 11.35
N ALA A 86 0.80 -2.80 12.48
CA ALA A 86 -0.27 -3.44 13.25
C ALA A 86 -1.18 -2.43 13.97
N LYS A 87 -0.75 -1.17 14.14
CA LYS A 87 -1.60 -0.10 14.72
C LYS A 87 -2.63 0.43 13.73
N ILE A 88 -2.44 0.18 12.44
CA ILE A 88 -3.33 0.64 11.37
C ILE A 88 -4.46 -0.39 11.23
N LYS A 89 -5.71 0.07 11.28
CA LYS A 89 -6.88 -0.77 11.02
C LYS A 89 -7.09 -0.91 9.52
N TRP A 90 -6.47 -1.92 8.93
CA TRP A 90 -6.59 -2.25 7.52
C TRP A 90 -8.01 -2.72 7.18
N ARG A 91 -8.60 -2.22 6.09
CA ARG A 91 -9.90 -2.71 5.62
C ARG A 91 -9.76 -3.99 4.81
N TYR A 92 -8.72 -4.04 3.98
CA TYR A 92 -8.42 -5.17 3.13
C TYR A 92 -6.90 -5.34 3.07
N MET A 93 -6.49 -6.60 3.03
CA MET A 93 -5.10 -7.00 2.83
C MET A 93 -5.03 -7.92 1.61
N ILE A 94 -4.11 -7.62 0.70
CA ILE A 94 -3.83 -8.42 -0.47
C ILE A 94 -2.38 -8.86 -0.41
N ILE A 95 -2.15 -10.14 -0.63
CA ILE A 95 -0.84 -10.76 -0.57
C ILE A 95 -0.61 -11.44 -1.92
N GLU A 96 0.40 -10.99 -2.67
CA GLU A 96 0.92 -11.74 -3.82
C GLU A 96 2.16 -12.53 -3.40
N LEU A 97 2.24 -13.78 -3.85
CA LEU A 97 3.36 -14.70 -3.67
C LEU A 97 4.18 -14.75 -4.96
#